data_AF-A0A519W4G0-F1
#
_entry.id   AF-A0A519W4G0-F1
#
_cell.length_a   1.000
_cell.length_b   1.000
_cell.length_c   1.000
_cell.angle_alpha   90.00
_cell.angle_beta   90.00
_cell.angle_gamma   90.00
#
_symmetry.space_group_name_H-M   'P 1'
#
loop_
_entity.id
_entity.type
_entity.pdbx_description
1 polymer ?
#
loop_
_entity_poly.entity_id
_entity_poly.type
_entity_poly.pdbx_seq_one_letter_code
_entity_poly.pdbx_strand_id
1 'polypeptide(L)' 'MFKGMDLEDFNKSFKTEDDCRQYLFDLKWKEKYSCIRCGNNTHALEEET' A
#
# COMPACT_ATOMS: atom_id res chain seq x y z
N MET A 1 -9.72 0.18 -13.28
CA MET A 1 -10.77 0.69 -12.37
C MET A 1 -11.05 -0.35 -11.32
N PHE A 2 -10.94 0.02 -10.04
CA PHE A 2 -11.23 -0.86 -8.92
C PHE A 2 -12.75 -1.12 -8.90
N LYS A 3 -13.17 -2.36 -9.18
CA LYS A 3 -14.57 -2.77 -9.03
C LYS A 3 -14.76 -3.00 -7.54
N GLY A 4 -15.64 -2.22 -6.91
CA GLY A 4 -15.89 -2.30 -5.47
C GLY A 4 -16.10 -3.74 -5.01
N MET A 5 -15.51 -4.07 -3.86
CA MET A 5 -15.69 -5.34 -3.16
C MET A 5 -17.02 -5.30 -2.40
N ASP A 6 -17.73 -6.42 -2.37
CA ASP A 6 -18.95 -6.56 -1.58
C ASP A 6 -18.63 -6.52 -0.07
N LEU A 7 -19.54 -5.98 0.75
CA LEU A 7 -19.29 -5.77 2.18
C LEU A 7 -18.99 -7.09 2.90
N GLU A 8 -19.59 -8.19 2.47
CA GLU A 8 -19.35 -9.51 3.04
C GLU A 8 -17.92 -10.00 2.77
N ASP A 9 -17.43 -9.83 1.54
CA ASP A 9 -16.05 -10.19 1.17
C ASP A 9 -15.04 -9.29 1.89
N PHE A 10 -15.38 -8.00 2.07
CA PHE A 10 -14.57 -7.08 2.85
C PHE A 10 -14.42 -7.59 4.30
N ASN A 11 -15.53 -7.93 4.99
CA ASN A 11 -15.45 -8.43 6.36
C ASN A 11 -14.73 -9.79 6.48
N LYS A 12 -14.74 -10.62 5.42
CA LYS A 12 -13.99 -11.89 5.38
C LYS A 12 -12.48 -11.66 5.22
N SER A 13 -12.09 -10.71 4.39
CA SER A 13 -10.68 -10.41 4.09
C SER A 13 -10.03 -9.47 5.11
N PHE A 14 -10.81 -8.56 5.71
CA PHE A 14 -10.34 -7.52 6.63
C PHE A 14 -10.89 -7.76 8.03
N LYS A 15 -10.35 -8.78 8.70
CA LYS A 15 -10.79 -9.16 10.05
C LYS A 15 -10.14 -8.31 11.13
N THR A 16 -8.92 -7.87 10.88
CA THR A 16 -8.15 -7.06 11.80
C THR A 16 -7.71 -5.77 11.14
N GLU A 17 -7.42 -4.75 11.95
CA GLU A 17 -6.82 -3.52 11.42
C GLU A 17 -5.48 -3.77 10.72
N ASP A 18 -4.79 -4.86 11.07
CA ASP A 18 -3.53 -5.23 10.45
C ASP A 18 -3.71 -5.68 8.99
N ASP A 19 -4.73 -6.50 8.73
CA ASP A 19 -5.12 -6.90 7.37
C ASP A 19 -5.44 -5.66 6.50
N CYS A 20 -6.13 -4.67 7.07
CA CYS A 20 -6.41 -3.40 6.39
C CYS A 20 -5.13 -2.64 6.05
N ARG A 21 -4.20 -2.51 7.01
CA ARG A 21 -2.93 -1.81 6.79
C ARG A 21 -2.06 -2.52 5.75
N GLN A 22 -1.97 -3.85 5.84
CA GLN A 22 -1.19 -4.67 4.92
C GLN A 22 -1.72 -4.56 3.49
N TYR A 23 -3.05 -4.62 3.31
CA TYR A 23 -3.66 -4.42 1.99
C TYR A 23 -3.43 -3.03 1.42
N LEU A 24 -3.52 -1.98 2.23
CA LEU A 24 -3.21 -0.62 1.80
C LEU A 24 -1.73 -0.46 1.44
N PHE A 25 -0.85 -1.11 2.19
CA PHE A 25 0.58 -1.14 1.93
C PHE A 25 0.88 -1.82 0.59
N ASP A 26 0.35 -3.02 0.38
CA ASP A 26 0.45 -3.73 -0.90
C ASP A 26 -0.16 -2.91 -2.03
N LEU A 27 -1.38 -2.38 -1.87
CA LEU A 27 -2.03 -1.57 -2.91
C LEU A 27 -1.19 -0.33 -3.29
N LYS A 28 -0.62 0.36 -2.30
CA LYS A 28 0.22 1.54 -2.56
C LYS A 28 1.55 1.16 -3.18
N TRP A 29 2.26 0.17 -2.64
CA TRP A 29 3.66 -0.12 -2.97
C TRP A 29 3.89 -1.31 -3.89
N LYS A 30 2.82 -1.95 -4.40
CA LYS A 30 2.90 -3.03 -5.40
C LYS A 30 3.67 -2.62 -6.65
N GLU A 31 3.57 -1.36 -7.09
CA GLU A 31 4.21 -0.87 -8.32
C GLU A 31 5.50 -0.06 -8.08
N LYS A 32 6.12 -0.22 -6.89
CA LYS A 32 7.24 0.57 -6.36
C LYS A 32 6.81 1.89 -5.71
N TYR A 33 7.57 2.29 -4.70
CA TYR A 33 7.45 3.61 -4.11
C TYR A 33 7.88 4.65 -5.15
N SER A 34 7.02 5.64 -5.40
CA SER A 34 7.36 6.85 -6.14
C SER A 34 6.81 8.04 -5.36
N CYS A 35 7.69 8.97 -5.03
CA CYS A 35 7.28 10.18 -4.33
C CYS A 35 6.36 11.02 -5.23
N ILE A 36 5.12 11.28 -4.80
CA ILE A 36 4.17 12.11 -5.56
C ILE A 36 4.64 13.56 -5.76
N ARG A 37 5.59 14.05 -4.95
CA ARG A 37 6.12 15.41 -5.02
C ARG A 37 7.30 15.55 -6.00
N CYS A 38 8.15 14.54 -6.11
CA CYS A 38 9.38 14.63 -6.91
C CYS A 38 9.58 13.49 -7.92
N GLY A 39 8.69 12.49 -7.96
CA GLY A 39 8.77 11.32 -8.82
C GLY A 39 9.86 10.32 -8.45
N ASN A 40 10.72 10.64 -7.48
CA ASN A 40 11.85 9.79 -7.11
C ASN A 40 11.37 8.48 -6.47
N ASN A 41 11.99 7.39 -6.90
CA ASN A 41 11.75 6.02 -6.46
C ASN A 41 12.86 5.46 -5.56
N THR A 42 13.84 6.30 -5.22
CA THR A 42 14.88 6.00 -4.23
C THR A 42 14.29 6.16 -2.84
N HIS A 43 14.20 5.06 -2.09
CA HIS A 43 14.16 5.15 -0.65
C HIS A 43 15.45 5.85 -0.21
N ALA A 44 15.40 6.72 0.79
CA ALA A 44 16.62 7.28 1.35
C ALA A 44 17.48 6.11 1.83
N LEU A 45 18.54 5.79 1.08
CA LEU A 45 19.70 5.17 1.67
C LEU A 45 20.30 6.31 2.50
N GLU A 46 20.25 6.19 3.82
CA GLU A 46 21.14 6.98 4.64
C GLU A 46 22.55 6.69 4.12
N GLU A 47 23.17 7.67 3.47
CA GLU A 47 24.60 7.65 3.21
C GLU A 47 25.27 7.76 4.57
N GLU A 48 25.52 6.62 5.22
CA GLU A 48 26.46 6.51 6.33
C GLU A 48 27.87 6.71 5.73
N THR A 49 28.29 7.98 5.65
CA THR A 49 29.70 8.40 5.46
C THR A 49 30.58 7.96 6.60
#